data_AF-A0A958SEH7-F1
#
_entry.id   AF-A0A958SEH7-F1
#
_cell.length_a   1.000
_cell.length_b   1.000
_cell.length_c   1.000
_cell.angle_alpha   90.00
_cell.angle_beta   90.00
_cell.angle_gamma   90.00
#
_symmetry.space_group_name_H-M   'P 1'
#
loop_
_entity.id
_entity.type
_entity.pdbx_description
1 polymer ?
#
loop_
_entity_poly.entity_id
_entity_poly.type
_entity_poly.pdbx_seq_one_letter_code
_entity_poly.pdbx_strand_id
1 'polypeptide(L)'
;MAESREHGSIKKDSTLFNNAGFDWKTCDQFPSECSRIAWPKKGESIVVYSAKRIFYNGKTNKVFLEIGYNSDKGYKIGYIDRDFVDTDYDISSCASHNFSSLVAATEDVANIVVKSEEFDEKIDALNNRRVFSPKCLNYVDSHGKIGPWGKKVLDAFELADKDYKDGKSCFYDDLDVSYVCPKFKSFNENKKSIFWLYVYASMSQVESSCRVEAQAQGTNGIADGLLQLEYSKSLRRNSGRDPILCSTRQGVDTQSLDFQFNCSASIFRDIYCDRGRPIHYAEGYWLKLRGKNKLIHKLIKRFPGCF
;
A
#
# COMPACT_ATOMS: atom_id res chain seq x y z
N MET A 1 -25.69 70.23 15.86
CA MET A 1 -25.84 68.85 15.33
C MET A 1 -24.69 68.57 14.40
N ALA A 2 -23.73 67.77 14.86
CA ALA A 2 -22.75 67.03 14.07
C ALA A 2 -22.04 66.10 15.08
N GLU A 3 -22.34 64.80 14.99
CA GLU A 3 -21.72 63.75 15.82
C GLU A 3 -20.31 63.46 15.29
N SER A 4 -19.30 63.58 16.16
CA SER A 4 -17.98 62.99 15.95
C SER A 4 -17.89 61.70 16.76
N ARG A 5 -17.83 60.55 16.07
CA ARG A 5 -17.58 59.24 16.68
C ARG A 5 -16.13 59.14 17.13
N GLU A 6 -15.89 58.98 18.42
CA GLU A 6 -14.61 58.51 18.97
C GLU A 6 -14.44 57.01 18.67
N HIS A 7 -13.29 56.63 18.13
CA HIS A 7 -12.86 55.23 18.03
C HIS A 7 -12.16 54.84 19.33
N GLY A 8 -12.77 53.93 20.09
CA GLY A 8 -12.16 53.30 21.25
C GLY A 8 -10.96 52.45 20.85
N SER A 9 -9.81 52.70 21.49
CA SER A 9 -8.62 51.87 21.37
C SER A 9 -8.80 50.56 22.13
N ILE A 10 -8.69 49.42 21.43
CA ILE A 10 -8.55 48.11 22.07
C ILE A 10 -7.06 47.89 22.38
N LYS A 11 -6.75 47.67 23.66
CA LYS A 11 -5.41 47.30 24.14
C LYS A 11 -4.98 45.97 23.53
N LYS A 12 -3.74 45.90 23.04
CA LYS A 12 -3.06 44.65 22.68
C LYS A 12 -2.76 43.86 23.96
N ASP A 13 -3.47 42.76 24.18
CA ASP A 13 -2.97 41.71 25.06
C ASP A 13 -2.04 40.79 24.25
N SER A 14 -0.74 40.96 24.47
CA SER A 14 0.31 40.10 23.93
C SER A 14 0.83 39.22 25.06
N THR A 15 0.18 38.09 25.31
CA THR A 15 0.78 36.96 26.04
C THR A 15 -0.18 35.79 25.91
N LEU A 16 0.15 34.84 25.03
CA LEU A 16 -0.25 33.43 25.03
C LEU A 16 0.43 32.82 23.78
N PHE A 17 0.98 31.60 23.89
CA PHE A 17 1.89 30.92 22.94
C PHE A 17 3.40 31.15 23.15
N ASN A 18 3.92 30.66 24.28
CA ASN A 18 5.37 30.47 24.46
C ASN A 18 5.81 29.01 24.71
N ASN A 19 4.92 28.00 24.68
CA ASN A 19 5.26 26.66 25.18
C ASN A 19 5.17 25.48 24.20
N ALA A 20 5.00 25.69 22.89
CA ALA A 20 5.15 24.60 21.92
C ALA A 20 6.54 24.69 21.27
N GLY A 21 7.49 23.89 21.77
CA GLY A 21 8.86 23.78 21.25
C GLY A 21 8.88 23.16 19.85
N PHE A 22 8.48 23.93 18.84
CA PHE A 22 8.67 23.59 17.44
C PHE A 22 10.13 23.84 17.05
N ASP A 23 10.84 22.79 16.67
CA ASP A 23 12.18 22.87 16.06
C ASP A 23 12.03 23.08 14.54
N TRP A 24 12.15 24.32 14.10
CA TRP A 24 11.99 24.71 12.70
C TRP A 24 13.32 24.53 11.97
N LYS A 25 13.45 23.47 11.15
CA LYS A 25 14.64 23.31 10.29
C LYS A 25 14.62 24.34 9.15
N THR A 26 15.67 25.16 9.09
CA THR A 26 15.89 26.19 8.08
C THR A 26 16.18 25.59 6.69
N CYS A 27 15.85 26.36 5.65
CA CYS A 27 15.99 26.04 4.21
C CYS A 27 17.45 25.89 3.72
N ASP A 28 18.34 25.28 4.49
CA ASP A 28 19.77 25.20 4.13
C ASP A 28 20.08 24.03 3.17
N GLN A 29 19.08 23.18 2.85
CA GLN A 29 19.30 21.97 2.04
C GLN A 29 18.79 22.03 0.58
N PHE A 30 18.03 23.07 0.17
CA PHE A 30 17.51 23.16 -1.21
C PHE A 30 17.43 24.62 -1.74
N PRO A 31 18.56 25.23 -2.16
CA PRO A 31 18.60 26.66 -2.52
C PRO A 31 17.91 27.01 -3.84
N SER A 32 17.84 26.08 -4.79
CA SER A 32 17.42 26.40 -6.18
C SER A 32 15.91 26.43 -6.43
N GLU A 33 15.10 25.92 -5.49
CA GLU A 33 13.64 25.78 -5.68
C GLU A 33 12.80 26.64 -4.71
N CYS A 34 13.42 27.30 -3.74
CA CYS A 34 12.72 28.04 -2.67
C CYS A 34 12.85 29.58 -2.76
N SER A 35 13.14 30.14 -3.93
CA SER A 35 13.50 31.57 -4.04
C SER A 35 12.34 32.58 -3.87
N ARG A 36 11.12 32.18 -3.49
CA ARG A 36 9.99 33.11 -3.28
C ARG A 36 9.01 32.78 -2.16
N ILE A 37 9.38 31.96 -1.17
CA ILE A 37 8.46 31.66 -0.05
C ILE A 37 8.87 32.49 1.17
N ALA A 38 8.14 33.58 1.39
CA ALA A 38 8.22 34.34 2.64
C ALA A 38 7.39 33.63 3.71
N TRP A 39 8.05 32.81 4.53
CA TRP A 39 7.48 32.14 5.68
C TRP A 39 7.05 33.15 6.76
N PRO A 40 5.97 32.87 7.52
CA PRO A 40 5.57 33.72 8.63
C PRO A 40 6.63 33.71 9.73
N LYS A 41 6.74 34.83 10.45
CA LYS A 41 7.66 34.96 11.57
C LYS A 41 7.15 34.16 12.77
N LYS A 42 8.08 33.75 13.63
CA LYS A 42 7.76 33.13 14.92
C LYS A 42 6.74 34.00 15.68
N GLY A 43 5.57 33.44 15.97
CA GLY A 43 4.45 34.13 16.64
C GLY A 43 3.32 34.64 15.73
N GLU A 44 3.42 34.46 14.41
CA GLU A 44 2.31 34.76 13.48
C GLU A 44 1.39 33.55 13.29
N SER A 45 0.08 33.76 13.45
CA SER A 45 -0.95 32.75 13.18
C SER A 45 -1.21 32.65 11.67
N ILE A 46 -1.31 31.43 11.14
CA ILE A 46 -1.74 31.18 9.76
C ILE A 46 -3.13 30.55 9.79
N VAL A 47 -4.07 31.08 9.00
CA VAL A 47 -5.33 30.42 8.72
C VAL A 47 -5.20 29.71 7.37
N VAL A 48 -5.28 28.38 7.39
CA VAL A 48 -5.25 27.55 6.17
C VAL A 48 -6.68 27.38 5.68
N TYR A 49 -6.98 27.88 4.48
CA TYR A 49 -8.34 27.88 3.95
C TYR A 49 -8.65 26.66 3.09
N SER A 50 -7.64 26.08 2.43
CA SER A 50 -7.81 24.83 1.68
C SER A 50 -6.47 24.17 1.36
N ALA A 51 -6.47 22.83 1.35
CA ALA A 51 -5.42 22.04 0.74
C ALA A 51 -5.75 21.85 -0.74
N LYS A 52 -4.86 22.32 -1.63
CA LYS A 52 -5.12 22.35 -3.07
C LYS A 52 -4.62 21.10 -3.77
N ARG A 53 -3.44 20.58 -3.37
CA ARG A 53 -2.81 19.41 -3.99
C ARG A 53 -1.93 18.66 -2.99
N ILE A 54 -1.77 17.36 -3.25
CA ILE A 54 -0.86 16.49 -2.52
C ILE A 54 0.23 16.03 -3.50
N PHE A 55 1.49 16.24 -3.15
CA PHE A 55 2.64 15.79 -3.91
C PHE A 55 3.40 14.72 -3.14
N TYR A 56 4.03 13.81 -3.86
CA TYR A 56 4.90 12.79 -3.28
C TYR A 56 6.24 12.80 -3.98
N ASN A 57 7.32 12.94 -3.20
CA ASN A 57 8.68 12.87 -3.71
C ASN A 57 9.22 11.46 -3.54
N GLY A 58 9.34 10.74 -4.66
CA GLY A 58 9.83 9.34 -4.67
C GLY A 58 11.30 9.17 -4.28
N LYS A 59 12.11 10.23 -4.30
CA LYS A 59 13.51 10.17 -3.85
C LYS A 59 13.63 10.27 -2.33
N THR A 60 12.78 11.09 -1.70
CA THR A 60 12.83 11.35 -0.26
C THR A 60 11.78 10.58 0.53
N ASN A 61 10.83 9.92 -0.14
CA ASN A 61 9.69 9.24 0.46
C ASN A 61 8.80 10.17 1.29
N LYS A 62 8.73 11.45 0.92
CA LYS A 62 7.97 12.49 1.63
C LYS A 62 6.69 12.87 0.90
N VAL A 63 5.66 13.19 1.68
CA VAL A 63 4.38 13.73 1.20
C VAL A 63 4.37 15.22 1.51
N PHE A 64 4.04 16.02 0.51
CA PHE A 64 3.91 17.47 0.64
C PHE A 64 2.46 17.87 0.39
N LEU A 65 1.91 18.66 1.29
CA LEU A 65 0.59 19.27 1.14
C LEU A 65 0.76 20.70 0.63
N GLU A 66 0.25 21.01 -0.57
CA GLU A 66 0.11 22.40 -1.01
C GLU A 66 -1.09 23.02 -0.30
N ILE A 67 -0.79 23.89 0.65
CA ILE A 67 -1.79 24.69 1.36
C ILE A 67 -1.84 26.09 0.79
N GLY A 68 -3.04 26.52 0.41
CA GLY A 68 -3.32 27.91 0.10
C GLY A 68 -3.69 28.64 1.38
N TYR A 69 -2.94 29.69 1.73
CA TYR A 69 -3.34 30.60 2.79
C TYR A 69 -3.40 32.04 2.29
N ASN A 70 -4.38 32.78 2.79
CA ASN A 70 -4.52 34.20 2.53
C ASN A 70 -3.65 34.96 3.54
N SER A 71 -2.67 35.70 3.04
CA SER A 71 -1.93 36.67 3.86
C SER A 71 -2.35 38.07 3.44
N ASP A 72 -2.20 39.05 4.33
CA ASP A 72 -2.45 40.47 4.02
C ASP A 72 -1.62 41.00 2.82
N LYS A 73 -0.69 40.19 2.31
CA LYS A 73 0.19 40.47 1.17
C LYS A 73 -0.05 39.55 -0.04
N GLY A 74 -1.18 38.83 -0.08
CA GLY A 74 -1.58 37.96 -1.18
C GLY A 74 -1.55 36.46 -0.85
N TYR A 75 -1.95 35.65 -1.84
CA TYR A 75 -1.95 34.18 -1.77
C TYR A 75 -0.53 33.63 -1.74
N LYS A 76 -0.27 32.73 -0.78
CA LYS A 76 1.00 32.01 -0.68
C LYS A 76 0.77 30.50 -0.67
N ILE A 77 1.75 29.79 -1.21
CA ILE A 77 1.80 28.33 -1.24
C ILE A 77 2.88 27.89 -0.24
N GLY A 78 2.48 27.08 0.73
CA GLY A 78 3.38 26.41 1.67
C GLY A 78 3.33 24.89 1.49
N TYR A 79 4.36 24.22 1.99
CA TYR A 79 4.44 22.76 2.03
C TYR A 79 4.62 22.28 3.48
N ILE A 80 3.86 21.27 3.89
CA ILE A 80 4.02 20.60 5.20
C ILE A 80 4.67 19.25 4.97
N ASP A 81 5.73 18.97 5.73
CA ASP A 81 6.41 17.68 5.79
C ASP A 81 5.73 16.78 6.83
N ARG A 82 5.41 15.54 6.46
CA ARG A 82 4.63 14.61 7.30
C ARG A 82 5.46 13.96 8.42
N ASP A 83 6.78 14.14 8.44
CA ASP A 83 7.65 13.54 9.47
C ASP A 83 7.39 14.07 10.92
N PHE A 84 6.40 14.96 11.14
CA PHE A 84 6.18 15.68 12.40
C PHE A 84 4.76 15.64 13.00
N VAL A 85 3.85 14.82 12.47
CA VAL A 85 2.54 14.62 13.14
C VAL A 85 2.64 13.41 14.05
N ASP A 86 3.04 13.67 15.29
CA ASP A 86 2.95 12.71 16.40
C ASP A 86 1.47 12.34 16.59
N THR A 87 1.15 11.05 16.53
CA THR A 87 -0.21 10.54 16.36
C THR A 87 -1.07 10.52 17.62
N ASP A 88 -0.68 11.20 18.69
CA ASP A 88 -1.42 11.20 19.98
C ASP A 88 -1.74 12.60 20.53
N TYR A 89 -1.93 13.61 19.67
CA TYR A 89 -2.42 14.92 20.14
C TYR A 89 -3.96 14.96 20.20
N ASP A 90 -4.51 14.72 21.39
CA ASP A 90 -5.92 14.87 21.71
C ASP A 90 -6.34 16.35 21.61
N ILE A 91 -7.18 16.66 20.61
CA ILE A 91 -7.68 18.02 20.32
C ILE A 91 -8.77 18.43 21.34
N SER A 92 -9.23 17.51 22.20
CA SER A 92 -10.31 17.78 23.16
C SER A 92 -9.90 18.70 24.33
N SER A 93 -8.61 18.94 24.57
CA SER A 93 -8.14 19.74 25.72
C SER A 93 -8.17 21.26 25.51
N CYS A 94 -8.68 21.77 24.38
CA CYS A 94 -8.80 23.22 24.11
C CYS A 94 -10.20 23.79 24.42
N ALA A 95 -11.08 23.01 25.04
CA ALA A 95 -12.46 23.41 25.34
C ALA A 95 -12.59 24.26 26.62
N SER A 96 -11.98 25.44 26.64
CA SER A 96 -12.44 26.52 27.51
C SER A 96 -11.96 27.85 26.93
N HIS A 97 -12.85 28.57 26.24
CA HIS A 97 -13.10 30.02 26.32
C HIS A 97 -13.83 30.52 25.06
N ASN A 98 -15.03 31.09 25.28
CA ASN A 98 -15.88 31.90 24.41
C ASN A 98 -16.04 31.50 22.92
N PHE A 99 -16.96 30.56 22.70
CA PHE A 99 -17.56 30.23 21.41
C PHE A 99 -18.77 31.14 21.13
N SER A 100 -18.60 32.17 20.31
CA SER A 100 -19.74 32.80 19.63
C SER A 100 -19.42 33.34 18.24
N SER A 101 -18.14 33.50 17.87
CA SER A 101 -17.72 33.86 16.50
C SER A 101 -17.13 32.70 15.70
N LEU A 102 -17.02 31.49 16.28
CA LEU A 102 -16.42 30.30 15.64
C LEU A 102 -17.45 29.24 15.21
N VAL A 103 -18.75 29.55 15.25
CA VAL A 103 -19.81 28.57 14.94
C VAL A 103 -20.14 28.52 13.44
N ALA A 104 -19.88 29.58 12.68
CA ALA A 104 -20.10 29.56 11.23
C ALA A 104 -18.96 28.87 10.43
N ALA A 105 -17.79 28.68 11.04
CA ALA A 105 -16.65 28.02 10.39
C ALA A 105 -16.51 26.53 10.77
N THR A 106 -17.30 26.04 11.74
CA THR A 106 -17.20 24.66 12.25
C THR A 106 -18.14 23.69 11.56
N GLU A 107 -19.24 24.14 10.95
CA GLU A 107 -20.06 23.28 10.09
C GLU A 107 -19.32 22.88 8.80
N ASP A 108 -18.48 23.77 8.26
CA ASP A 108 -17.62 23.44 7.12
C ASP A 108 -16.41 22.59 7.50
N VAL A 109 -15.81 22.79 8.69
CA VAL A 109 -14.70 21.94 9.17
C VAL A 109 -15.20 20.55 9.58
N ALA A 110 -16.42 20.42 10.10
CA ALA A 110 -17.07 19.12 10.33
C ALA A 110 -17.37 18.38 9.01
N ASN A 111 -17.60 19.10 7.91
CA ASN A 111 -17.70 18.52 6.57
C ASN A 111 -16.33 18.25 5.90
N ILE A 112 -15.24 18.88 6.38
CA ILE A 112 -13.84 18.59 6.00
C ILE A 112 -13.27 17.41 6.80
N VAL A 113 -13.97 16.93 7.84
CA VAL A 113 -13.94 15.51 8.22
C VAL A 113 -14.71 14.73 7.14
N VAL A 114 -14.24 14.83 5.89
CA VAL A 114 -14.48 13.82 4.87
C VAL A 114 -14.04 12.53 5.54
N LYS A 115 -15.04 11.73 5.93
CA LYS A 115 -14.96 10.46 6.68
C LYS A 115 -13.55 9.90 6.58
N SER A 116 -12.78 9.92 7.67
CA SER A 116 -11.38 9.46 7.65
C SER A 116 -11.25 8.09 6.99
N GLU A 117 -12.27 7.23 7.14
CA GLU A 117 -12.42 5.96 6.46
C GLU A 117 -12.40 6.06 4.92
N GLU A 118 -13.11 7.03 4.33
CA GLU A 118 -13.13 7.25 2.87
C GLU A 118 -11.80 7.86 2.37
N PHE A 119 -11.15 8.66 3.21
CA PHE A 119 -9.82 9.20 2.90
C PHE A 119 -8.73 8.12 2.98
N ASP A 120 -8.79 7.25 3.99
CA ASP A 120 -7.90 6.11 4.17
C ASP A 120 -8.11 5.09 3.05
N GLU A 121 -9.35 4.80 2.65
CA GLU A 121 -9.64 3.98 1.46
C GLU A 121 -9.07 4.59 0.18
N LYS A 122 -9.14 5.91 0.01
CA LYS A 122 -8.57 6.61 -1.15
C LYS A 122 -7.04 6.62 -1.12
N ILE A 123 -6.42 6.81 0.04
CA ILE A 123 -4.97 6.75 0.23
C ILE A 123 -4.47 5.31 -0.01
N ASP A 124 -5.16 4.31 0.51
CA ASP A 124 -4.85 2.89 0.28
C ASP A 124 -5.07 2.50 -1.17
N ALA A 125 -6.10 3.01 -1.84
CA ALA A 125 -6.28 2.82 -3.26
C ALA A 125 -5.16 3.48 -4.09
N LEU A 126 -4.71 4.68 -3.69
CA LEU A 126 -3.58 5.38 -4.33
C LEU A 126 -2.24 4.68 -4.07
N ASN A 127 -2.03 4.14 -2.87
CA ASN A 127 -0.86 3.36 -2.52
C ASN A 127 -0.86 2.01 -3.24
N ASN A 128 -2.00 1.32 -3.32
CA ASN A 128 -2.17 0.07 -4.06
C ASN A 128 -1.98 0.24 -5.57
N ARG A 129 -2.47 1.34 -6.17
CA ARG A 129 -2.17 1.70 -7.57
C ARG A 129 -0.67 1.90 -7.83
N ARG A 130 0.12 2.19 -6.80
CA ARG A 130 1.58 2.34 -6.90
C ARG A 130 2.35 1.05 -6.61
N VAL A 131 1.72 0.02 -6.02
CA VAL A 131 2.41 -1.23 -5.67
C VAL A 131 2.54 -2.15 -6.88
N PHE A 132 1.50 -2.25 -7.69
CA PHE A 132 1.49 -3.14 -8.85
C PHE A 132 1.33 -2.41 -10.17
N SER A 133 1.87 -3.01 -11.25
CA SER A 133 1.56 -2.55 -12.60
C SER A 133 0.06 -2.69 -12.89
N PRO A 134 -0.52 -1.86 -13.78
CA PRO A 134 -1.93 -1.96 -14.15
C PRO A 134 -2.35 -3.36 -14.61
N LYS A 135 -1.44 -4.13 -15.23
CA LYS A 135 -1.71 -5.50 -15.66
C LYS A 135 -1.96 -6.46 -14.49
N CYS A 136 -1.33 -6.26 -13.34
CA CYS A 136 -1.54 -7.12 -12.17
C CYS A 136 -2.90 -6.91 -11.50
N LEU A 137 -3.63 -5.83 -11.82
CA LEU A 137 -4.98 -5.60 -11.30
C LEU A 137 -5.99 -6.65 -11.81
N ASN A 138 -5.59 -7.50 -12.76
CA ASN A 138 -6.36 -8.68 -13.16
C ASN A 138 -6.43 -9.75 -12.05
N TYR A 139 -5.55 -9.73 -11.05
CA TYR A 139 -5.67 -10.59 -9.86
C TYR A 139 -6.70 -10.02 -8.88
N VAL A 140 -6.41 -8.84 -8.36
CA VAL A 140 -7.24 -8.12 -7.40
C VAL A 140 -7.00 -6.62 -7.62
N ASP A 141 -8.08 -5.84 -7.64
CA ASP A 141 -7.95 -4.39 -7.82
C ASP A 141 -7.65 -3.67 -6.50
N SER A 142 -7.51 -2.34 -6.56
CA SER A 142 -7.20 -1.51 -5.40
C SER A 142 -8.29 -1.52 -4.32
N HIS A 143 -9.50 -1.96 -4.63
CA HIS A 143 -10.64 -2.05 -3.72
C HIS A 143 -10.85 -3.49 -3.20
N GLY A 144 -9.92 -4.40 -3.47
CA GLY A 144 -10.05 -5.79 -3.07
C GLY A 144 -11.01 -6.60 -3.96
N LYS A 145 -11.49 -6.05 -5.08
CA LYS A 145 -12.36 -6.79 -6.00
C LYS A 145 -11.53 -7.77 -6.81
N ILE A 146 -11.96 -9.03 -6.80
CA ILE A 146 -11.29 -10.14 -7.48
C ILE A 146 -11.45 -9.98 -9.01
N GLY A 147 -10.32 -9.96 -9.71
CA GLY A 147 -10.26 -9.87 -11.17
C GLY A 147 -10.33 -11.23 -11.87
N PRO A 148 -10.27 -11.26 -13.22
CA PRO A 148 -10.40 -12.49 -14.00
C PRO A 148 -9.28 -13.50 -13.74
N TRP A 149 -8.04 -13.06 -13.51
CA TRP A 149 -6.95 -13.97 -13.13
C TRP A 149 -7.10 -14.42 -11.68
N GLY A 150 -7.60 -13.55 -10.81
CA GLY A 150 -7.85 -13.89 -9.42
C GLY A 150 -8.81 -15.06 -9.26
N LYS A 151 -9.92 -15.06 -10.01
CA LYS A 151 -10.86 -16.20 -10.04
C LYS A 151 -10.14 -17.51 -10.42
N LYS A 152 -9.36 -17.50 -11.50
CA LYS A 152 -8.60 -18.68 -11.94
C LYS A 152 -7.57 -19.16 -10.91
N VAL A 153 -6.96 -18.25 -10.16
CA VAL A 153 -6.05 -18.61 -9.06
C VAL A 153 -6.81 -19.30 -7.93
N LEU A 154 -7.99 -18.80 -7.56
CA LEU A 154 -8.81 -19.44 -6.52
C LEU A 154 -9.32 -20.81 -6.98
N ASP A 155 -9.78 -20.92 -8.23
CA ASP A 155 -10.15 -22.22 -8.83
C ASP A 155 -8.96 -23.20 -8.79
N ALA A 156 -7.75 -22.73 -9.08
CA ALA A 156 -6.53 -23.54 -9.01
C ALA A 156 -6.20 -24.01 -7.58
N PHE A 157 -6.51 -23.21 -6.55
CA PHE A 157 -6.37 -23.62 -5.16
C PHE A 157 -7.38 -24.68 -4.78
N GLU A 158 -8.66 -24.51 -5.14
CA GLU A 158 -9.69 -25.51 -4.90
C GLU A 158 -9.33 -26.85 -5.55
N LEU A 159 -8.84 -26.81 -6.79
CA LEU A 159 -8.36 -28.01 -7.48
C LEU A 159 -7.14 -28.65 -6.79
N ALA A 160 -6.20 -27.84 -6.29
CA ALA A 160 -5.03 -28.34 -5.57
C ALA A 160 -5.39 -28.89 -4.17
N ASP A 161 -6.41 -28.34 -3.52
CA ASP A 161 -6.85 -28.75 -2.18
C ASP A 161 -7.84 -29.92 -2.18
N LYS A 162 -8.38 -30.32 -3.34
CA LYS A 162 -9.40 -31.38 -3.43
C LYS A 162 -9.06 -32.67 -2.67
N ASP A 163 -7.78 -33.06 -2.67
CA ASP A 163 -7.28 -34.24 -1.98
C ASP A 163 -6.35 -33.90 -0.80
N TYR A 164 -6.38 -32.65 -0.32
CA TYR A 164 -5.53 -32.19 0.77
C TYR A 164 -6.15 -32.54 2.14
N LYS A 165 -5.40 -33.34 2.91
CA LYS A 165 -5.58 -33.73 4.33
C LYS A 165 -6.95 -33.41 4.96
N ASP A 166 -7.79 -34.44 5.11
CA ASP A 166 -8.98 -34.44 5.97
C ASP A 166 -9.91 -33.21 5.81
N GLY A 167 -9.98 -32.65 4.59
CA GLY A 167 -10.84 -31.52 4.26
C GLY A 167 -10.31 -30.15 4.70
N LYS A 168 -9.03 -30.05 5.09
CA LYS A 168 -8.36 -28.76 5.33
C LYS A 168 -7.90 -28.14 4.02
N SER A 169 -7.64 -26.83 4.02
CA SER A 169 -6.98 -26.14 2.92
C SER A 169 -5.49 -25.95 3.20
N CYS A 170 -4.63 -26.34 2.24
CA CYS A 170 -3.20 -26.02 2.33
C CYS A 170 -2.99 -24.51 2.43
N PHE A 171 -3.69 -23.75 1.58
CA PHE A 171 -3.51 -22.31 1.46
C PHE A 171 -4.12 -21.53 2.62
N TYR A 172 -5.26 -21.97 3.18
CA TYR A 172 -5.94 -21.23 4.22
C TYR A 172 -5.58 -21.66 5.65
N ASP A 173 -5.20 -22.92 5.87
CA ASP A 173 -5.07 -23.47 7.22
C ASP A 173 -3.62 -23.83 7.60
N ASP A 174 -2.87 -24.45 6.68
CA ASP A 174 -1.60 -25.10 7.03
C ASP A 174 -0.35 -24.28 6.69
N LEU A 175 -0.39 -23.44 5.65
CA LEU A 175 0.80 -22.76 5.15
C LEU A 175 1.23 -21.60 6.07
N ASP A 176 2.46 -21.68 6.59
CA ASP A 176 3.04 -20.63 7.44
C ASP A 176 3.55 -19.43 6.62
N VAL A 177 2.79 -18.35 6.64
CA VAL A 177 3.14 -17.04 6.06
C VAL A 177 3.49 -15.99 7.12
N SER A 178 3.66 -16.36 8.39
CA SER A 178 3.88 -15.41 9.50
C SER A 178 5.06 -14.47 9.27
N TYR A 179 6.09 -14.91 8.54
CA TYR A 179 7.23 -14.06 8.16
C TYR A 179 6.86 -12.84 7.30
N VAL A 180 5.86 -12.99 6.41
CA VAL A 180 5.38 -11.91 5.53
C VAL A 180 4.06 -11.30 6.00
N CYS A 181 3.29 -12.02 6.82
CA CYS A 181 2.01 -11.57 7.35
C CYS A 181 1.70 -12.25 8.70
N PRO A 182 2.19 -11.70 9.84
CA PRO A 182 1.97 -12.28 11.16
C PRO A 182 0.49 -12.46 11.53
N LYS A 183 -0.38 -11.53 11.09
CA LYS A 183 -1.82 -11.54 11.35
C LYS A 183 -2.63 -12.43 10.39
N PHE A 184 -1.99 -13.19 9.49
CA PHE A 184 -2.71 -14.00 8.50
C PHE A 184 -3.70 -15.00 9.11
N LYS A 185 -3.32 -15.65 10.21
CA LYS A 185 -4.20 -16.64 10.88
C LYS A 185 -5.47 -16.03 11.47
N SER A 186 -5.50 -14.72 11.73
CA SER A 186 -6.70 -14.03 12.23
C SER A 186 -7.59 -13.49 11.11
N PHE A 187 -7.23 -13.67 9.84
CA PHE A 187 -8.06 -13.27 8.72
C PHE A 187 -9.22 -14.26 8.53
N ASN A 188 -10.39 -13.73 8.13
CA ASN A 188 -11.46 -14.57 7.60
C ASN A 188 -11.09 -15.09 6.20
N GLU A 189 -11.86 -16.07 5.70
CA GLU A 189 -11.59 -16.72 4.41
C GLU A 189 -11.48 -15.72 3.26
N ASN A 190 -12.43 -14.79 3.13
CA ASN A 190 -12.39 -13.77 2.07
C ASN A 190 -11.08 -12.96 2.08
N LYS A 191 -10.63 -12.53 3.27
CA LYS A 191 -9.38 -11.77 3.41
C LYS A 191 -8.15 -12.65 3.15
N LYS A 192 -8.19 -13.95 3.51
CA LYS A 192 -7.13 -14.91 3.13
C LYS A 192 -7.07 -15.11 1.61
N SER A 193 -8.21 -15.20 0.93
CA SER A 193 -8.27 -15.28 -0.54
C SER A 193 -7.62 -14.05 -1.18
N ILE A 194 -8.03 -12.84 -0.78
CA ILE A 194 -7.45 -11.59 -1.29
C ILE A 194 -5.94 -11.52 -0.99
N PHE A 195 -5.49 -11.96 0.19
CA PHE A 195 -4.07 -12.05 0.53
C PHE A 195 -3.31 -12.94 -0.46
N TRP A 196 -3.83 -14.13 -0.77
CA TRP A 196 -3.16 -15.02 -1.73
C TRP A 196 -3.14 -14.48 -3.16
N LEU A 197 -4.20 -13.79 -3.59
CA LEU A 197 -4.20 -13.07 -4.86
C LEU A 197 -3.13 -11.98 -4.88
N TYR A 198 -2.92 -11.30 -3.76
CA TYR A 198 -1.85 -10.31 -3.59
C TYR A 198 -0.46 -10.96 -3.63
N VAL A 199 -0.28 -12.17 -3.09
CA VAL A 199 0.95 -12.96 -3.22
C VAL A 199 1.23 -13.29 -4.68
N TYR A 200 0.25 -13.83 -5.41
CA TYR A 200 0.38 -14.17 -6.83
C TYR A 200 0.64 -12.93 -7.71
N ALA A 201 -0.02 -11.81 -7.42
CA ALA A 201 0.24 -10.53 -8.08
C ALA A 201 1.67 -10.05 -7.81
N SER A 202 2.16 -10.16 -6.56
CA SER A 202 3.53 -9.79 -6.18
C SER A 202 4.58 -10.64 -6.89
N MET A 203 4.34 -11.95 -6.99
CA MET A 203 5.20 -12.84 -7.75
C MET A 203 5.20 -12.47 -9.22
N SER A 204 4.03 -12.31 -9.83
CA SER A 204 3.90 -12.00 -11.26
C SER A 204 4.50 -10.64 -11.63
N GLN A 205 4.34 -9.64 -10.77
CA GLN A 205 4.95 -8.32 -10.94
C GLN A 205 6.47 -8.43 -11.01
N VAL A 206 7.07 -9.26 -10.16
CA VAL A 206 8.52 -9.40 -10.06
C VAL A 206 9.09 -10.39 -11.08
N GLU A 207 8.31 -11.39 -11.47
CA GLU A 207 8.71 -12.41 -12.44
C GLU A 207 8.55 -11.94 -13.90
N SER A 208 7.42 -11.35 -14.25
CA SER A 208 7.06 -11.04 -15.64
C SER A 208 6.59 -9.59 -15.88
N SER A 209 6.52 -8.78 -14.83
CA SER A 209 5.76 -7.52 -14.82
C SER A 209 4.28 -7.74 -15.19
N CYS A 210 3.73 -8.88 -14.78
CA CYS A 210 2.37 -9.32 -15.09
C CYS A 210 2.07 -9.38 -16.60
N ARG A 211 3.03 -9.90 -17.38
CA ARG A 211 2.87 -10.14 -18.82
C ARG A 211 2.71 -11.63 -19.07
N VAL A 212 1.63 -12.02 -19.74
CA VAL A 212 1.31 -13.44 -20.03
C VAL A 212 2.26 -13.99 -21.09
N GLU A 213 2.70 -13.13 -21.99
CA GLU A 213 3.64 -13.39 -23.08
C GLU A 213 5.12 -13.31 -22.64
N ALA A 214 5.42 -13.09 -21.36
CA ALA A 214 6.79 -12.96 -20.90
C ALA A 214 7.56 -14.27 -21.01
N GLN A 215 8.78 -14.17 -21.53
CA GLN A 215 9.74 -15.26 -21.56
C GLN A 215 11.07 -14.78 -21.00
N ALA A 216 11.74 -15.64 -20.23
CA ALA A 216 13.10 -15.40 -19.77
C ALA A 216 13.91 -16.69 -19.75
N GLN A 217 15.24 -16.54 -19.71
CA GLN A 217 16.13 -17.64 -19.40
C GLN A 217 15.99 -17.98 -17.91
N GLY A 218 15.30 -19.09 -17.62
CA GLY A 218 15.24 -19.72 -16.30
C GLY A 218 16.54 -20.44 -15.94
N THR A 219 16.57 -21.10 -14.78
CA THR A 219 17.83 -21.73 -14.31
C THR A 219 18.22 -22.91 -15.18
N ASN A 220 17.22 -23.66 -15.66
CA ASN A 220 17.45 -24.90 -16.38
C ASN A 220 16.98 -24.82 -17.85
N GLY A 221 16.28 -23.76 -18.26
CA GLY A 221 15.80 -23.57 -19.63
C GLY A 221 14.93 -22.34 -19.76
N ILE A 222 14.05 -22.29 -20.77
CA ILE A 222 13.12 -21.16 -20.97
C ILE A 222 11.99 -21.24 -19.94
N ALA A 223 11.71 -20.11 -19.31
CA ALA A 223 10.64 -19.89 -18.37
C ALA A 223 9.59 -18.95 -19.00
N ASP A 224 8.32 -19.33 -18.90
CA ASP A 224 7.21 -18.67 -19.59
C ASP A 224 6.14 -18.14 -18.63
N GLY A 225 5.44 -17.11 -19.08
CA GLY A 225 4.18 -16.68 -18.49
C GLY A 225 4.32 -15.81 -17.24
N LEU A 226 3.20 -15.64 -16.54
CA LEU A 226 3.10 -14.73 -15.41
C LEU A 226 4.08 -15.07 -14.28
N LEU A 227 4.22 -16.37 -13.99
CA LEU A 227 5.00 -16.90 -12.88
C LEU A 227 6.31 -17.57 -13.32
N GLN A 228 6.69 -17.37 -14.60
CA GLN A 228 7.95 -17.82 -15.19
C GLN A 228 8.20 -19.31 -14.91
N LEU A 229 7.24 -20.15 -15.28
CA LEU A 229 7.34 -21.60 -15.15
C LEU A 229 8.14 -22.18 -16.32
N GLU A 230 9.11 -23.05 -16.02
CA GLU A 230 9.88 -23.74 -17.07
C GLU A 230 9.07 -24.85 -17.73
N TYR A 231 9.31 -25.09 -19.02
CA TYR A 231 8.49 -25.98 -19.85
C TYR A 231 8.43 -27.44 -19.38
N SER A 232 9.57 -28.06 -19.12
CA SER A 232 9.62 -29.49 -18.81
C SER A 232 9.73 -29.77 -17.31
N LYS A 233 9.20 -30.93 -16.88
CA LYS A 233 9.27 -31.39 -15.48
C LYS A 233 10.68 -31.37 -14.91
N SER A 234 11.63 -31.83 -15.73
CA SER A 234 13.03 -31.94 -15.34
C SER A 234 13.62 -30.57 -15.01
N LEU A 235 13.17 -29.53 -15.71
CA LEU A 235 13.57 -28.15 -15.46
C LEU A 235 12.94 -27.61 -14.18
N ARG A 236 11.75 -28.09 -13.81
CA ARG A 236 11.02 -27.70 -12.60
C ARG A 236 11.52 -28.35 -11.30
N ARG A 237 12.72 -28.95 -11.29
CA ARG A 237 13.41 -29.49 -10.10
C ARG A 237 12.56 -30.45 -9.25
N ASN A 238 11.76 -31.30 -9.87
CA ASN A 238 10.83 -32.22 -9.18
C ASN A 238 9.78 -31.51 -8.29
N SER A 239 9.51 -30.23 -8.53
CA SER A 239 8.41 -29.49 -7.90
C SER A 239 7.13 -29.67 -8.70
N GLY A 240 5.97 -29.55 -8.07
CA GLY A 240 4.68 -29.69 -8.74
C GLY A 240 4.45 -31.15 -9.13
N ARG A 241 4.42 -32.02 -8.12
CA ARG A 241 4.33 -33.48 -8.31
C ARG A 241 3.00 -33.94 -8.89
N ASP A 242 1.98 -33.08 -8.86
CA ASP A 242 0.66 -33.35 -9.40
C ASP A 242 0.69 -33.45 -10.94
N PRO A 243 0.50 -34.65 -11.52
CA PRO A 243 0.59 -34.84 -12.97
C PRO A 243 -0.60 -34.24 -13.73
N ILE A 244 -1.69 -33.90 -13.05
CA ILE A 244 -2.89 -33.31 -13.64
C ILE A 244 -2.71 -31.79 -13.67
N LEU A 245 -2.43 -31.19 -12.51
CA LEU A 245 -2.36 -29.73 -12.37
C LEU A 245 -1.06 -29.15 -12.93
N CYS A 246 0.03 -29.90 -12.89
CA CYS A 246 1.32 -29.50 -13.44
C CYS A 246 1.82 -30.50 -14.49
N SER A 247 0.98 -30.77 -15.50
CA SER A 247 1.28 -31.71 -16.57
C SER A 247 2.61 -31.39 -17.30
N THR A 248 3.25 -32.47 -17.76
CA THR A 248 4.59 -32.44 -18.36
C THR A 248 4.60 -33.12 -19.72
N ARG A 249 3.41 -33.32 -20.30
CA ARG A 249 3.26 -33.93 -21.63
C ARG A 249 3.80 -32.96 -22.70
N GLN A 250 4.26 -33.50 -23.82
CA GLN A 250 4.59 -32.67 -24.98
C GLN A 250 3.36 -31.88 -25.43
N GLY A 251 3.57 -30.64 -25.86
CA GLY A 251 2.53 -29.76 -26.37
C GLY A 251 1.70 -29.03 -25.32
N VAL A 252 2.09 -29.03 -24.04
CA VAL A 252 1.44 -28.17 -23.03
C VAL A 252 1.77 -26.70 -23.32
N ASP A 253 0.75 -25.87 -23.47
CA ASP A 253 0.90 -24.42 -23.53
C ASP A 253 1.22 -23.87 -22.14
N THR A 254 2.50 -23.62 -21.92
CA THR A 254 3.02 -23.06 -20.67
C THR A 254 2.61 -21.62 -20.44
N GLN A 255 2.20 -20.88 -21.47
CA GLN A 255 1.75 -19.49 -21.33
C GLN A 255 0.27 -19.40 -20.94
N SER A 256 -0.51 -20.48 -21.13
CA SER A 256 -1.90 -20.51 -20.74
C SER A 256 -2.08 -20.21 -19.25
N LEU A 257 -3.06 -19.37 -18.92
CA LEU A 257 -3.34 -18.97 -17.53
C LEU A 257 -3.70 -20.18 -16.66
N ASP A 258 -4.45 -21.13 -17.22
CA ASP A 258 -4.84 -22.34 -16.51
C ASP A 258 -3.62 -23.17 -16.13
N PHE A 259 -2.68 -23.37 -17.06
CA PHE A 259 -1.42 -24.05 -16.74
C PHE A 259 -0.61 -23.28 -15.70
N GLN A 260 -0.43 -21.96 -15.88
CA GLN A 260 0.35 -21.12 -14.99
C GLN A 260 -0.17 -21.18 -13.54
N PHE A 261 -1.48 -21.08 -13.35
CA PHE A 261 -2.06 -21.07 -12.00
C PHE A 261 -2.18 -22.48 -11.41
N ASN A 262 -2.63 -23.47 -12.17
CA ASN A 262 -2.74 -24.86 -11.69
C ASN A 262 -1.37 -25.43 -11.33
N CYS A 263 -0.37 -25.27 -12.21
CA CYS A 263 0.96 -25.78 -11.91
C CYS A 263 1.59 -25.02 -10.74
N SER A 264 1.42 -23.69 -10.65
CA SER A 264 1.95 -22.92 -9.52
C SER A 264 1.30 -23.32 -8.20
N ALA A 265 -0.03 -23.50 -8.15
CA ALA A 265 -0.74 -23.98 -6.97
C ALA A 265 -0.23 -25.37 -6.55
N SER A 266 -0.05 -26.29 -7.51
CA SER A 266 0.56 -27.61 -7.27
C SER A 266 1.98 -27.52 -6.70
N ILE A 267 2.83 -26.61 -7.23
CA ILE A 267 4.18 -26.36 -6.70
C ILE A 267 4.10 -25.80 -5.27
N PHE A 268 3.19 -24.86 -5.00
CA PHE A 268 2.99 -24.31 -3.66
C PHE A 268 2.59 -25.39 -2.66
N ARG A 269 1.57 -26.19 -2.99
CA ARG A 269 1.11 -27.31 -2.16
C ARG A 269 2.25 -28.27 -1.86
N ASP A 270 2.96 -28.72 -2.89
CA ASP A 270 4.06 -29.67 -2.75
C ASP A 270 5.19 -29.14 -1.86
N ILE A 271 5.66 -27.90 -2.09
CA ILE A 271 6.81 -27.36 -1.36
C ILE A 271 6.43 -26.95 0.05
N TYR A 272 5.34 -26.20 0.22
CA TYR A 272 5.09 -25.50 1.47
C TYR A 272 4.16 -26.27 2.41
N CYS A 273 3.23 -27.04 1.87
CA CYS A 273 2.28 -27.82 2.66
C CYS A 273 2.72 -29.26 2.85
N ASP A 274 2.99 -29.98 1.76
CA ASP A 274 3.33 -31.41 1.82
C ASP A 274 4.73 -31.62 2.45
N ARG A 275 5.69 -30.76 2.11
CA ARG A 275 7.05 -30.79 2.69
C ARG A 275 7.23 -29.86 3.89
N GLY A 276 6.18 -29.13 4.30
CA GLY A 276 6.19 -28.26 5.48
C GLY A 276 7.27 -27.17 5.45
N ARG A 277 7.56 -26.60 4.27
CA ARG A 277 8.57 -25.54 4.14
C ARG A 277 7.93 -24.17 4.31
N PRO A 278 8.65 -23.17 4.86
CA PRO A 278 8.12 -21.80 4.92
C PRO A 278 8.17 -21.11 3.56
N ILE A 279 7.36 -20.08 3.33
CA ILE A 279 7.30 -19.38 2.02
C ILE A 279 8.68 -18.86 1.53
N HIS A 280 9.57 -18.49 2.46
CA HIS A 280 10.90 -17.97 2.18
C HIS A 280 11.99 -19.07 2.07
N TYR A 281 11.58 -20.34 1.89
CA TYR A 281 12.48 -21.48 1.84
C TYR A 281 13.60 -21.31 0.79
N ALA A 282 14.84 -21.58 1.19
CA ALA A 282 16.03 -21.31 0.40
C ALA A 282 16.13 -22.15 -0.88
N GLU A 283 15.43 -23.30 -0.95
CA GLU A 283 15.44 -24.20 -2.11
C GLU A 283 14.06 -24.26 -2.79
N GLY A 284 13.17 -23.31 -2.50
CA GLY A 284 11.86 -23.22 -3.15
C GLY A 284 11.97 -23.07 -4.68
N TYR A 285 10.89 -23.28 -5.43
CA TYR A 285 10.97 -23.21 -6.89
C TYR A 285 11.41 -21.83 -7.40
N TRP A 286 10.68 -20.77 -7.03
CA TRP A 286 10.96 -19.40 -7.47
C TRP A 286 12.18 -18.78 -6.80
N LEU A 287 13.23 -18.51 -7.57
CA LEU A 287 14.48 -17.91 -7.08
C LEU A 287 14.24 -16.57 -6.38
N LYS A 288 13.31 -15.75 -6.89
CA LYS A 288 13.01 -14.42 -6.34
C LYS A 288 12.17 -14.48 -5.06
N LEU A 289 11.65 -15.66 -4.69
CA LEU A 289 10.95 -15.91 -3.43
C LEU A 289 11.88 -16.54 -2.35
N ARG A 290 13.04 -17.08 -2.74
CA ARG A 290 14.00 -17.72 -1.80
C ARG A 290 14.65 -16.69 -0.87
N GLY A 291 14.69 -16.99 0.44
CA GLY A 291 15.42 -16.21 1.43
C GLY A 291 14.72 -14.92 1.88
N LYS A 292 15.31 -14.24 2.87
CA LYS A 292 14.69 -13.06 3.50
C LYS A 292 14.86 -11.79 2.65
N ASN A 293 13.99 -10.81 2.86
CA ASN A 293 14.10 -9.44 2.31
C ASN A 293 14.08 -9.30 0.78
N LYS A 294 13.55 -10.30 0.06
CA LYS A 294 13.31 -10.22 -1.39
C LYS A 294 12.23 -9.21 -1.73
N LEU A 295 12.25 -8.70 -2.96
CA LEU A 295 11.28 -7.72 -3.45
C LEU A 295 9.84 -8.26 -3.33
N ILE A 296 9.61 -9.53 -3.65
CA ILE A 296 8.30 -10.18 -3.49
C ILE A 296 7.84 -10.11 -2.03
N HIS A 297 8.71 -10.41 -1.06
CA HIS A 297 8.36 -10.31 0.37
C HIS A 297 8.04 -8.88 0.79
N LYS A 298 8.77 -7.88 0.27
CA LYS A 298 8.48 -6.46 0.54
C LYS A 298 7.12 -6.05 -0.03
N LEU A 299 6.73 -6.58 -1.19
CA LEU A 299 5.41 -6.35 -1.75
C LEU A 299 4.34 -7.00 -0.87
N ILE A 300 4.44 -8.31 -0.60
CA ILE A 300 3.46 -9.06 0.22
C ILE A 300 3.22 -8.39 1.59
N LYS A 301 4.29 -7.89 2.24
CA LYS A 301 4.19 -7.21 3.54
C LYS A 301 3.35 -5.92 3.53
N ARG A 302 3.07 -5.35 2.36
CA ARG A 302 2.20 -4.17 2.19
C ARG A 302 0.71 -4.54 2.15
N PHE A 303 0.36 -5.82 2.22
CA PHE A 303 -1.04 -6.23 2.24
C PHE A 303 -1.76 -5.65 3.49
N PRO A 304 -2.91 -4.97 3.32
CA PRO A 304 -3.62 -4.33 4.42
C PRO A 304 -3.98 -5.27 5.58
N GLY A 305 -3.55 -4.90 6.78
CA GLY A 305 -3.81 -5.63 8.03
C GLY A 305 -2.84 -6.76 8.35
N CYS A 306 -1.74 -6.94 7.60
CA CYS A 306 -0.69 -7.88 7.99
C CYS A 306 0.13 -7.43 9.20
N PHE A 307 0.29 -6.12 9.39
CA PHE A 307 1.05 -5.49 10.47
C PHE A 307 0.18 -4.52 11.25
#